data_AF-A0AAU7NNC9-F1
#
_entry.id   AF-A0AAU7NNC9-F1
#
_cell.length_a   1.000
_cell.length_b   1.000
_cell.length_c   1.000
_cell.angle_alpha   90.00
_cell.angle_beta   90.00
_cell.angle_gamma   90.00
#
_symmetry.space_group_name_H-M   'P 1'
#
loop_
_entity.id
_entity.type
_entity.pdbx_description
1 polymer ?
#
loop_
_entity_poly.entity_id
_entity_poly.type
_entity_poly.pdbx_seq_one_letter_code
_entity_poly.pdbx_strand_id
1 'polypeptide(L)'
;MSTKIIQLEARADDPDIGLVKGEPFYVVTSADAVVGLDKFIAKQVVTYQPATETVDGLMSKEDKAKLDKLQAEPLEKLKFKSPDGSVFVLSVDNDGKPVFTKEESNVH
;
A
#
# COMPACT_ATOMS: atom_id res chain seq x y z
N MET A 1 19.55 4.02 -22.30
CA MET A 1 18.86 4.82 -23.35
C MET A 1 19.21 6.27 -23.10
N SER A 2 19.83 6.98 -24.05
CA SER A 2 20.23 8.37 -23.85
C SER A 2 19.00 9.28 -23.91
N THR A 3 18.72 10.04 -22.85
CA THR A 3 17.61 11.00 -22.81
C THR A 3 17.95 12.17 -23.72
N LYS A 4 17.34 12.25 -24.91
CA LYS A 4 17.45 13.44 -25.75
C LYS A 4 16.68 14.57 -25.07
N ILE A 5 17.42 15.54 -24.54
CA ILE A 5 16.85 16.80 -24.05
C ILE A 5 16.34 17.56 -25.28
N ILE A 6 15.03 17.81 -25.35
CA ILE A 6 14.42 18.62 -26.42
C ILE A 6 14.61 20.09 -26.04
N GLN A 7 15.50 20.78 -26.74
CA GLN A 7 15.70 22.23 -26.64
C GLN A 7 14.85 22.91 -27.72
N LEU A 8 14.06 23.92 -27.35
CA LEU A 8 13.22 24.65 -28.28
C LEU A 8 13.94 25.93 -28.74
N GLU A 9 13.55 26.46 -29.90
CA GLU A 9 14.08 27.71 -30.45
C GLU A 9 12.95 28.75 -30.52
N ALA A 10 13.21 29.96 -30.03
CA ALA A 10 12.23 31.04 -30.03
C ALA A 10 11.92 31.49 -31.47
N ARG A 11 10.63 31.48 -31.84
CA ARG A 11 10.20 31.84 -33.20
C ARG A 11 10.15 33.35 -33.46
N ALA A 12 10.08 34.14 -32.40
CA ALA A 12 9.99 35.59 -32.41
C ALA A 12 10.56 36.14 -31.10
N ASP A 13 10.80 37.44 -31.06
CA ASP A 13 11.17 38.15 -29.85
C ASP A 13 9.95 38.22 -28.91
N ASP A 14 10.15 37.88 -27.64
CA ASP A 14 9.14 37.98 -26.59
C ASP A 14 9.78 38.59 -25.32
N PRO A 15 9.72 39.92 -25.16
CA PRO A 15 10.39 40.62 -24.07
C PRO A 15 9.77 40.36 -22.70
N ASP A 16 8.52 39.93 -22.61
CA ASP A 16 7.83 39.66 -21.34
C ASP A 16 8.40 38.43 -20.63
N ILE A 17 8.92 37.48 -21.41
CA ILE A 17 9.60 36.26 -20.93
C ILE A 17 11.09 36.23 -21.28
N GLY A 18 11.63 37.33 -21.83
CA GLY A 18 13.06 37.52 -22.11
C GLY A 18 13.62 36.64 -23.23
N LEU A 19 12.81 36.28 -24.23
CA LEU A 19 13.26 35.48 -25.38
C LEU A 19 13.61 36.34 -26.59
N VAL A 20 14.74 36.04 -27.25
CA VAL A 20 15.12 36.61 -28.55
C VAL A 20 14.93 35.57 -29.65
N LYS A 21 14.44 35.97 -30.81
CA LYS A 21 14.24 35.08 -31.96
C LYS A 21 15.52 34.31 -32.29
N GLY A 22 15.39 33.00 -32.44
CA GLY A 22 16.49 32.09 -32.75
C GLY A 22 17.29 31.64 -31.52
N GLU A 23 17.01 32.20 -30.33
CA GLU A 23 17.65 31.78 -29.10
C GLU A 23 17.04 30.47 -28.59
N PRO A 24 17.88 29.52 -28.15
CA PRO A 24 17.38 28.29 -27.57
C PRO A 24 16.90 28.52 -26.14
N PHE A 25 15.80 27.88 -25.77
CA PHE A 25 15.24 27.99 -24.42
C PHE A 25 14.70 26.64 -23.92
N TYR A 26 14.55 26.58 -22.59
CA TYR A 26 13.94 25.46 -21.89
C TYR A 26 12.63 25.92 -21.27
N VAL A 27 11.55 25.18 -21.52
CA VAL A 27 10.27 25.48 -20.90
C VAL A 27 10.32 25.03 -19.44
N VAL A 28 10.11 25.98 -18.52
CA VAL A 28 9.80 25.66 -17.12
C VAL A 28 8.29 25.52 -17.04
N THR A 29 7.81 24.31 -16.78
CA THR A 29 6.38 24.03 -16.68
C THR A 29 6.14 22.98 -15.59
N SER A 30 4.93 22.95 -15.06
CA SER A 30 4.52 21.92 -14.11
C SER A 30 4.30 20.59 -14.83
N ALA A 31 4.48 19.47 -14.12
CA ALA A 31 4.44 18.15 -14.75
C ALA A 31 3.06 17.82 -15.37
N ASP A 32 1.98 18.35 -14.80
CA ASP A 32 0.59 18.19 -15.25
C ASP A 32 0.29 18.96 -16.56
N ALA A 33 1.07 19.98 -16.90
CA ALA A 33 0.94 20.71 -18.16
C ALA A 33 1.56 19.95 -19.36
N VAL A 34 2.27 18.85 -19.12
CA VAL A 34 2.91 18.04 -20.18
C VAL A 34 2.12 16.75 -20.39
N VAL A 35 1.38 16.69 -21.50
CA VAL A 35 0.58 15.52 -21.89
C VAL A 35 1.46 14.26 -21.99
N GLY A 36 1.13 13.23 -21.20
CA GLY A 36 1.82 11.94 -21.20
C GLY A 36 3.05 11.85 -20.30
N LEU A 37 3.47 12.96 -19.66
CA LEU A 37 4.54 12.94 -18.66
C LEU A 37 4.13 12.17 -17.41
N ASP A 38 2.86 12.24 -17.01
CA ASP A 38 2.23 11.44 -15.96
C ASP A 38 2.50 9.93 -16.14
N LYS A 39 2.29 9.40 -17.35
CA LYS A 39 2.52 7.99 -17.68
C LYS A 39 3.99 7.64 -17.67
N PHE A 40 4.87 8.57 -18.05
CA PHE A 40 6.31 8.36 -18.03
C PHE A 40 6.84 8.33 -16.59
N ILE A 41 6.41 9.27 -15.75
CA ILE A 41 6.73 9.30 -14.32
C ILE A 41 6.19 8.04 -13.64
N ALA A 42 4.95 7.65 -13.91
CA ALA A 42 4.35 6.44 -13.34
C ALA A 42 5.13 5.16 -13.67
N LYS A 43 5.86 5.10 -14.79
CA LYS A 43 6.77 3.99 -15.12
C LYS A 43 8.06 4.00 -14.31
N GLN A 44 8.50 5.16 -13.83
CA GLN A 44 9.71 5.30 -13.01
C GLN A 44 9.42 5.12 -11.52
N VAL A 45 8.19 5.38 -11.09
CA VAL A 45 7.77 5.15 -9.71
C VAL A 45 7.54 3.66 -9.50
N VAL A 46 8.29 3.07 -8.56
CA VAL A 46 8.04 1.70 -8.13
C VAL A 46 6.74 1.66 -7.34
N THR A 47 5.70 1.06 -7.91
CA THR A 47 4.43 0.80 -7.21
C THR A 47 4.51 -0.54 -6.51
N TYR A 48 4.43 -0.54 -5.19
CA TYR A 48 4.33 -1.77 -4.40
C TYR A 48 2.87 -2.17 -4.26
N GLN A 49 2.56 -3.44 -4.53
CA GLN A 49 1.25 -3.99 -4.24
C GLN A 49 1.18 -4.42 -2.76
N PRO A 50 0.01 -4.32 -2.12
CA PRO A 50 -0.19 -4.86 -0.78
C PRO A 50 0.12 -6.37 -0.74
N ALA A 51 0.63 -6.84 0.39
CA ALA A 51 0.79 -8.28 0.62
C ALA A 51 -0.60 -8.93 0.77
N THR A 52 -0.75 -10.10 0.17
CA THR A 52 -1.95 -10.94 0.28
C THR A 52 -1.58 -12.24 0.97
N GLU A 53 -2.57 -13.10 1.25
CA GLU A 53 -2.32 -14.42 1.82
C GLU A 53 -1.43 -15.31 0.93
N THR A 54 -1.40 -15.06 -0.38
CA THR A 54 -0.72 -15.92 -1.36
C THR A 54 0.44 -15.23 -2.08
N VAL A 55 0.54 -13.90 -2.03
CA VAL A 55 1.52 -13.11 -2.79
C VAL A 55 2.18 -12.10 -1.86
N ASP A 56 3.52 -12.06 -1.92
CA ASP A 56 4.34 -11.09 -1.18
C ASP A 56 4.07 -9.66 -1.64
N GLY A 57 4.15 -8.73 -0.69
CA GLY A 57 4.16 -7.29 -0.94
C GLY A 57 5.35 -6.64 -0.25
N LEU A 58 5.12 -5.54 0.46
CA LEU A 58 6.15 -4.96 1.35
C LEU A 58 6.42 -5.81 2.60
N MET A 59 5.54 -6.76 2.90
CA MET A 59 5.76 -7.84 3.86
C MET A 59 5.63 -9.19 3.15
N SER A 60 6.24 -10.23 3.71
CA SER A 60 6.09 -11.60 3.18
C SER A 60 4.65 -12.10 3.38
N LYS A 61 4.19 -12.97 2.48
CA LYS A 61 2.91 -13.68 2.64
C LYS A 61 2.89 -14.49 3.94
N GLU A 62 4.04 -15.02 4.36
CA GLU A 62 4.18 -15.76 5.61
C GLU A 62 3.93 -14.88 6.83
N ASP A 63 4.46 -13.66 6.84
CA ASP A 63 4.23 -12.71 7.94
C ASP A 63 2.81 -12.14 7.90
N LYS A 64 2.24 -11.94 6.70
CA LYS A 64 0.83 -11.58 6.54
C LYS A 64 -0.07 -12.64 7.14
N ALA A 65 0.18 -13.92 6.85
CA ALA A 65 -0.57 -15.04 7.41
C ALA A 65 -0.41 -15.18 8.95
N LYS A 66 0.69 -14.71 9.54
CA LYS A 66 0.81 -14.64 11.00
C LYS A 66 -0.03 -13.49 11.57
N LEU A 67 -0.01 -12.34 10.91
CA LEU A 67 -0.78 -11.16 11.33
C LEU A 67 -2.28 -11.41 11.24
N ASP A 68 -2.74 -12.11 10.20
CA ASP A 68 -4.16 -12.47 10.00
C ASP A 68 -4.71 -13.43 11.05
N LYS A 69 -3.82 -14.14 11.78
CA LYS A 69 -4.21 -15.00 12.91
C LYS A 69 -4.39 -14.23 14.21
N LEU A 70 -3.98 -12.97 14.28
CA LEU A 70 -4.20 -12.14 15.46
C LEU A 70 -5.66 -11.65 15.44
N GLN A 71 -6.36 -11.87 16.55
CA GLN A 71 -7.70 -11.32 16.73
C GLN A 71 -7.60 -9.81 16.90
N ALA A 72 -8.41 -9.06 16.15
CA ALA A 72 -8.53 -7.62 16.33
C ALA A 72 -9.30 -7.30 17.62
N GLU A 73 -8.89 -6.25 18.32
CA GLU A 73 -9.60 -5.76 19.49
C GLU A 73 -10.89 -5.02 19.09
N PRO A 74 -11.96 -5.06 19.92
CA PRO A 74 -12.05 -5.76 21.21
C PRO A 74 -12.20 -7.28 21.05
N LEU A 75 -11.52 -8.02 21.93
CA LEU A 75 -11.52 -9.48 21.91
C LEU A 75 -12.85 -10.02 22.49
N GLU A 76 -13.61 -10.76 21.68
CA GLU A 76 -14.81 -11.44 22.18
C GLU A 76 -14.44 -12.69 23.00
N LYS A 77 -13.41 -13.42 22.55
CA LYS A 77 -13.08 -14.76 23.05
C LYS A 77 -11.58 -15.07 22.96
N LEU A 78 -11.00 -15.60 24.03
CA LEU A 78 -9.64 -16.12 24.06
C LEU A 78 -9.66 -17.65 24.06
N LYS A 79 -8.97 -18.28 23.11
CA LYS A 79 -8.87 -19.74 22.98
C LYS A 79 -7.56 -20.25 23.58
N PHE A 80 -7.64 -21.26 24.43
CA PHE A 80 -6.51 -21.94 25.06
C PHE A 80 -6.54 -23.42 24.70
N LYS A 81 -5.44 -23.94 24.14
CA LYS A 81 -5.30 -25.37 23.85
C LYS A 81 -4.57 -26.04 25.01
N SER A 82 -5.19 -27.03 25.63
CA SER A 82 -4.57 -27.84 26.68
C SER A 82 -3.69 -28.95 26.09
N PRO A 83 -2.81 -29.58 26.90
CA PRO A 83 -1.89 -30.62 26.43
C PRO A 83 -2.59 -31.86 25.84
N ASP A 84 -3.81 -32.18 26.27
CA ASP A 84 -4.66 -33.25 25.74
C ASP A 84 -5.31 -32.88 24.38
N GLY A 85 -5.07 -31.66 23.89
CA GLY A 85 -5.62 -31.16 22.63
C GLY A 85 -7.01 -30.52 22.75
N SER A 86 -7.65 -30.57 23.92
CA SER A 86 -8.91 -29.87 24.16
C SER A 86 -8.72 -28.35 24.02
N VAL A 87 -9.75 -27.66 23.49
CA VAL A 87 -9.74 -26.19 23.41
C VAL A 87 -10.72 -25.64 24.44
N PHE A 88 -10.27 -24.64 25.18
CA PHE A 88 -11.05 -23.90 26.16
C PHE A 88 -11.19 -22.45 25.72
N VAL A 89 -12.34 -21.85 25.96
CA VAL A 89 -12.69 -20.50 25.54
C VAL A 89 -13.02 -19.65 26.76
N LEU A 90 -12.28 -18.57 26.96
CA LEU A 90 -12.58 -17.50 27.91
C LEU A 90 -13.36 -16.39 27.19
N SER A 91 -14.46 -15.94 27.78
CA SER A 91 -15.28 -14.83 27.32
C SER A 91 -15.82 -14.03 28.50
N VAL A 92 -16.47 -12.90 28.24
CA VAL A 92 -17.14 -12.07 29.26
C VAL A 92 -18.63 -12.04 28.94
N ASP A 93 -19.48 -12.31 29.93
CA ASP A 93 -20.93 -12.20 29.78
C ASP A 93 -21.43 -10.74 29.84
N ASN A 94 -22.73 -10.55 29.65
CA ASN A 94 -23.33 -9.20 29.68
C ASN A 94 -23.29 -8.54 31.06
N ASP A 95 -23.01 -9.29 32.13
CA ASP A 95 -22.83 -8.79 33.49
C ASP A 95 -21.36 -8.50 33.83
N GLY A 96 -20.45 -8.67 32.86
CA GLY A 96 -19.01 -8.45 33.06
C GLY A 96 -18.30 -9.61 33.75
N LYS A 97 -18.93 -10.78 33.88
CA LYS A 97 -18.34 -11.94 34.56
C LYS A 97 -17.57 -12.81 33.56
N PRO A 98 -16.42 -13.38 33.96
CA PRO A 98 -15.68 -14.29 33.12
C PRO A 98 -16.42 -15.62 32.98
N VAL A 99 -16.56 -16.10 31.74
CA VAL A 99 -17.14 -17.39 31.40
C VAL A 99 -16.08 -18.25 30.72
N PHE A 100 -15.80 -19.42 31.29
CA PHE A 100 -14.85 -20.38 30.77
C PHE A 100 -15.57 -21.65 30.32
N THR A 101 -15.46 -21.99 29.04
CA THR A 101 -16.15 -23.14 28.43
C THR A 101 -15.18 -24.02 27.67
N LYS A 102 -15.47 -25.32 27.56
CA LYS A 102 -14.75 -26.23 26.66
C LYS A 102 -15.42 -26.14 25.28
N GLU A 103 -14.63 -25.90 24.24
CA GLU A 103 -15.11 -25.93 22.85
C GLU A 103 -15.48 -27.38 22.52
N GLU A 104 -16.77 -27.65 22.27
CA GLU A 104 -17.20 -28.96 21.81
C GLU A 104 -16.72 -29.17 20.37
N SER A 105 -15.99 -30.25 20.13
CA SER A 105 -15.60 -30.66 18.79
C SER A 105 -16.88 -30.96 18.01
N ASN A 106 -17.30 -30.04 17.14
CA ASN A 106 -18.42 -30.26 16.25
C ASN A 106 -17.99 -31.28 15.18
N VAL A 107 -18.08 -32.56 15.52
CA VAL A 107 -17.91 -33.66 14.57
C VAL A 107 -19.23 -33.77 13.81
N HIS A 108 -19.31 -33.09 12.67
CA HIS A 108 -20.27 -33.36 11.60
C HIS A 108 -19.50 -33.83 10.37
#